data_AF-A0A4Y2X9F6-F1
#
_entry.id   AF-A0A4Y2X9F6-F1
#
_cell.length_a   1.000
_cell.length_b   1.000
_cell.length_c   1.000
_cell.angle_alpha   90.00
_cell.angle_beta   90.00
_cell.angle_gamma   90.00
#
_symmetry.space_group_name_H-M   'P 1'
#
loop_
_entity.id
_entity.type
_entity.pdbx_description
1 polymer ?
#
loop_
_entity_poly.entity_id
_entity_poly.type
_entity_poly.pdbx_seq_one_letter_code
_entity_poly.pdbx_strand_id
1 'polypeptide(L)'
;MGLPFPQASVCQALRCSDKLKMSKVVAELKVGKTSPTMCFVCKFGIALLQHFVETEKPKEEIAHIAYTICSTLKLDSDRVCAGIINLFQDEMMYIFKRTTLGPQEVCGVLMGNECARITSPLHNWTVPLMAFPKPPVQRVLEPL
;
A
#
# COMPACT_ATOMS: atom_id res chain seq x y z
N MET A 1 -18.84 -44.56 -13.15
CA MET A 1 -20.06 -43.78 -12.90
C MET A 1 -19.66 -42.59 -12.06
N GLY A 2 -19.48 -41.45 -12.73
CA GLY A 2 -19.01 -40.22 -12.13
C GLY A 2 -20.09 -39.59 -11.26
N LEU A 3 -19.69 -39.14 -10.08
CA LEU A 3 -20.54 -38.28 -9.26
C LEU A 3 -20.27 -36.83 -9.66
N PRO A 4 -21.33 -36.04 -9.89
CA PRO A 4 -21.25 -34.73 -10.52
C PRO A 4 -20.78 -33.69 -9.51
N PHE A 5 -19.77 -32.91 -9.89
CA PHE A 5 -19.48 -31.60 -9.30
C PHE A 5 -20.70 -30.68 -9.46
N PRO A 6 -21.26 -30.10 -8.39
CA PRO A 6 -22.16 -28.98 -8.53
C PRO A 6 -21.45 -27.69 -8.12
N GLN A 7 -21.25 -26.84 -9.13
CA GLN A 7 -21.48 -25.39 -9.09
C GLN A 7 -20.37 -24.49 -8.51
N ALA A 8 -19.41 -24.15 -9.37
CA ALA A 8 -19.37 -22.84 -10.05
C ALA A 8 -19.76 -21.55 -9.28
N SER A 9 -19.46 -21.43 -7.98
CA SER A 9 -19.74 -20.18 -7.22
C SER A 9 -18.53 -19.27 -6.99
N VAL A 10 -17.32 -19.63 -7.45
CA VAL A 10 -16.11 -18.83 -7.21
C VAL A 10 -15.85 -17.76 -8.29
N CYS A 11 -16.57 -17.78 -9.41
CA CYS A 11 -16.38 -16.82 -10.52
C CYS A 11 -17.47 -15.73 -10.65
N GLN A 12 -18.46 -15.67 -9.76
CA GLN A 12 -19.56 -14.70 -9.85
C GLN A 12 -19.37 -13.41 -9.03
N ALA A 13 -18.12 -12.98 -8.86
CA ALA A 13 -17.78 -11.64 -8.37
C ALA A 13 -16.83 -10.86 -9.30
N LEU A 14 -16.44 -11.40 -10.46
CA LEU A 14 -15.61 -10.69 -11.45
C LEU A 14 -16.47 -10.05 -12.54
N ARG A 15 -17.18 -8.97 -12.18
CA ARG A 15 -17.35 -7.84 -13.10
C ARG A 15 -16.24 -6.82 -12.79
N CYS A 16 -14.99 -7.19 -13.06
CA CYS A 16 -13.86 -6.25 -12.96
C CYS A 16 -14.01 -5.06 -13.91
N SER A 17 -14.77 -5.20 -14.99
CA SER A 17 -14.90 -4.19 -16.05
C SER A 17 -15.69 -2.94 -15.65
N ASP A 18 -16.67 -3.05 -14.74
CA ASP A 18 -17.55 -1.92 -14.42
C ASP A 18 -16.94 -0.95 -13.40
N LYS A 19 -15.89 -1.35 -12.68
CA LYS A 19 -15.33 -0.56 -11.57
C LYS A 19 -14.12 0.28 -11.94
N LEU A 20 -13.46 0.01 -13.08
CA LEU A 20 -12.20 0.63 -13.50
C LEU A 20 -12.43 1.66 -14.61
N LYS A 21 -12.83 2.88 -14.24
CA LYS A 21 -12.78 4.04 -15.14
C LYS A 21 -11.49 4.82 -14.89
N MET A 22 -10.54 4.76 -15.83
CA MET A 22 -9.20 5.38 -15.67
C MET A 22 -9.24 6.88 -15.33
N SER A 23 -10.11 7.65 -16.01
CA SER A 23 -10.25 9.09 -15.72
C SER A 23 -10.71 9.37 -14.29
N LYS A 24 -11.62 8.54 -13.77
CA LYS A 24 -12.08 8.61 -12.38
C LYS A 24 -10.96 8.22 -11.41
N VAL A 25 -10.24 7.14 -11.70
CA VAL A 25 -9.11 6.69 -10.86
C VAL A 25 -8.04 7.78 -10.75
N VAL A 26 -7.64 8.38 -11.87
CA VAL A 26 -6.64 9.45 -11.88
C VAL A 26 -7.15 10.67 -11.11
N ALA A 27 -8.41 11.05 -11.27
CA ALA A 27 -9.00 12.17 -10.53
C ALA A 27 -9.03 11.91 -9.02
N GLU A 28 -9.44 10.71 -8.60
CA GLU A 28 -9.50 10.31 -7.18
C GLU A 28 -8.10 10.18 -6.58
N LEU A 29 -7.12 9.66 -7.33
CA LEU A 29 -5.73 9.56 -6.89
C LEU A 29 -5.09 10.93 -6.66
N LYS A 30 -5.32 11.90 -7.55
CA LYS A 30 -4.77 13.27 -7.43
C LYS A 30 -5.20 14.00 -6.18
N VAL A 31 -6.42 13.73 -5.70
CA VAL A 31 -6.96 14.36 -4.50
C VAL A 31 -6.88 13.45 -3.27
N GLY A 32 -6.24 12.28 -3.39
CA GLY A 32 -6.12 11.32 -2.28
C GLY A 32 -7.46 10.78 -1.77
N LYS A 33 -8.46 10.62 -2.64
CA LYS A 33 -9.79 10.15 -2.24
C LYS A 33 -9.82 8.64 -2.08
N THR A 34 -10.25 8.17 -0.91
CA THR A 34 -10.56 6.75 -0.69
C THR A 34 -11.91 6.40 -1.32
N SER A 35 -11.94 5.38 -2.18
CA SER A 35 -13.15 4.83 -2.81
C SER A 35 -13.02 3.31 -3.00
N PRO A 36 -14.13 2.56 -3.19
CA PRO A 36 -14.05 1.13 -3.48
C PRO A 36 -13.21 0.81 -4.73
N THR A 37 -13.23 1.70 -5.73
CA THR A 37 -12.40 1.56 -6.92
C THR A 37 -10.92 1.77 -6.58
N MET A 38 -10.60 2.82 -5.82
CA MET A 38 -9.22 3.09 -5.38
C MET A 38 -8.66 1.97 -4.50
N CYS A 39 -9.50 1.39 -3.65
CA CYS A 39 -9.12 0.23 -2.85
C CYS A 39 -8.78 -1.00 -3.72
N PHE A 40 -9.59 -1.28 -4.75
CA PHE A 40 -9.29 -2.34 -5.71
C PHE A 40 -7.98 -2.08 -6.45
N VAL A 41 -7.77 -0.86 -6.94
CA VAL A 41 -6.54 -0.46 -7.64
C VAL A 41 -5.32 -0.60 -6.73
N CYS A 42 -5.42 -0.18 -5.47
CA CYS A 42 -4.35 -0.36 -4.48
C CYS A 42 -4.02 -1.84 -4.31
N LYS A 43 -5.01 -2.69 -4.01
CA LYS A 43 -4.79 -4.12 -3.76
C LYS A 43 -4.17 -4.81 -4.97
N PHE A 44 -4.65 -4.47 -6.16
CA PHE A 44 -4.10 -4.99 -7.41
C PHE A 44 -2.65 -4.52 -7.62
N GLY A 45 -2.39 -3.22 -7.41
CA GLY A 45 -1.05 -2.65 -7.55
C GLY A 45 -0.04 -3.26 -6.59
N ILE A 46 -0.40 -3.44 -5.32
CA ILE A 46 0.46 -4.10 -4.32
C ILE A 46 0.68 -5.57 -4.66
N ALA A 47 -0.37 -6.31 -5.04
CA ALA A 47 -0.22 -7.71 -5.45
C ALA A 47 0.71 -7.87 -6.67
N LEU A 48 0.61 -6.95 -7.64
CA LEU A 48 1.49 -6.95 -8.81
C LEU A 48 2.94 -6.62 -8.42
N LEU A 49 3.14 -5.64 -7.54
CA LEU A 49 4.46 -5.30 -7.04
C LEU A 49 5.10 -6.47 -6.30
N GLN A 50 4.35 -7.15 -5.44
CA GLN A 50 4.81 -8.35 -4.75
C GLN A 50 5.21 -9.45 -5.73
N HIS A 51 4.38 -9.69 -6.75
CA HIS A 51 4.71 -10.64 -7.80
C HIS A 51 6.03 -10.30 -8.50
N PHE A 52 6.29 -9.02 -8.78
CA PHE A 52 7.56 -8.58 -9.36
C PHE A 52 8.75 -8.80 -8.42
N VAL A 53 8.56 -8.58 -7.12
CA VAL A 53 9.60 -8.81 -6.11
C VAL A 53 9.88 -10.31 -5.96
N GLU A 54 8.85 -11.15 -5.90
CA GLU A 54 8.94 -12.61 -5.79
C GLU A 54 9.58 -13.26 -7.02
N THR A 55 9.35 -12.69 -8.20
CA THR A 55 9.96 -13.13 -9.46
C THR A 55 11.35 -12.51 -9.70
N GLU A 56 11.92 -11.86 -8.68
CA GLU A 56 13.23 -11.24 -8.70
C GLU A 56 13.45 -10.27 -9.87
N LYS A 57 12.41 -9.53 -10.28
CA LYS A 57 12.57 -8.50 -11.30
C LYS A 57 13.60 -7.44 -10.84
N PRO A 58 14.43 -6.94 -11.76
CA PRO A 58 15.41 -5.91 -11.43
C PRO A 58 14.68 -4.64 -10.96
N LYS A 59 15.24 -4.01 -9.92
CA LYS A 59 14.62 -2.83 -9.29
C LYS A 59 14.45 -1.69 -10.30
N GLU A 60 15.35 -1.57 -11.26
CA GLU A 60 15.35 -0.56 -12.31
C GLU A 60 14.16 -0.73 -13.26
N GLU A 61 13.74 -1.98 -13.53
CA GLU A 61 12.55 -2.25 -14.34
C GLU A 61 11.27 -1.86 -13.58
N ILE A 62 11.20 -2.18 -12.29
CA ILE A 62 10.07 -1.79 -11.43
C ILE A 62 9.99 -0.26 -11.31
N ALA A 63 11.13 0.41 -11.12
CA ALA A 63 11.24 1.86 -11.08
C ALA A 63 10.81 2.51 -12.41
N HIS A 64 11.24 1.94 -13.55
CA HIS A 64 10.84 2.41 -14.87
C HIS A 64 9.33 2.28 -15.09
N ILE A 65 8.71 1.18 -14.65
CA ILE A 65 7.25 1.00 -14.69
C ILE A 65 6.55 2.07 -13.86
N ALA A 66 7.02 2.32 -12.62
CA ALA A 66 6.44 3.33 -11.75
C ALA A 66 6.55 4.74 -12.38
N TYR A 67 7.68 5.05 -13.01
CA TYR A 67 7.92 6.33 -13.68
C TYR A 67 6.98 6.51 -14.87
N THR A 68 6.85 5.46 -15.67
CA THR A 68 5.97 5.44 -16.84
C THR A 68 4.51 5.68 -16.41
N ILE A 69 4.07 5.07 -15.32
CA ILE A 69 2.72 5.27 -14.78
C ILE A 69 2.55 6.73 -14.33
N CYS A 70 3.48 7.28 -13.55
CA CYS A 70 3.40 8.64 -13.03
C CYS A 70 3.35 9.70 -14.15
N SER A 71 4.24 9.59 -15.13
CA SER A 71 4.36 10.51 -16.27
C SER A 71 3.16 10.39 -17.23
N THR A 72 2.79 9.17 -17.60
CA THR A 72 1.67 8.92 -18.55
C THR A 72 0.34 9.39 -17.98
N LEU A 73 0.10 9.17 -16.70
CA LEU A 73 -1.12 9.60 -16.03
C LEU A 73 -1.08 11.07 -15.58
N LYS A 74 0.04 11.76 -15.80
CA LYS A 74 0.26 13.15 -15.38
C LYS A 74 -0.12 13.37 -13.92
N LEU A 75 0.38 12.50 -13.04
CA LEU A 75 0.13 12.58 -11.61
C LEU A 75 0.85 13.80 -11.02
N ASP A 76 2.08 14.02 -11.45
CA ASP A 76 2.88 15.20 -11.14
C ASP A 76 3.75 15.58 -12.36
N SER A 77 4.61 16.58 -12.19
CA SER A 77 5.66 16.94 -13.14
C SER A 77 6.68 15.81 -13.31
N ASP A 78 7.28 15.74 -14.50
CA ASP A 78 8.29 14.73 -14.85
C ASP A 78 9.45 14.68 -13.85
N ARG A 79 9.93 15.86 -13.43
CA ARG A 79 10.96 16.01 -12.39
C ARG A 79 10.55 15.37 -11.06
N VAL A 80 9.29 15.53 -10.64
CA VAL A 80 8.79 14.96 -9.37
C VAL A 80 8.60 13.45 -9.51
N CYS A 81 8.05 12.98 -10.64
CA CYS A 81 7.93 11.55 -10.91
C CYS A 81 9.29 10.85 -10.84
N ALA A 82 10.32 11.37 -11.52
CA ALA A 82 11.67 10.82 -11.44
C ALA A 82 12.28 10.95 -10.04
N GLY A 83 12.10 12.10 -9.38
CA GLY A 83 12.69 12.40 -8.07
C GLY A 83 12.19 11.46 -6.97
N ILE A 84 10.87 11.26 -6.85
CA ILE A 84 10.28 10.39 -5.83
C ILE A 84 10.72 8.94 -6.04
N ILE A 85 10.70 8.46 -7.27
CA ILE A 85 11.07 7.06 -7.57
C ILE A 85 12.55 6.83 -7.26
N ASN A 86 13.43 7.73 -7.70
CA ASN A 86 14.85 7.60 -7.43
C ASN A 86 15.17 7.62 -5.94
N LEU A 87 14.41 8.39 -5.16
CA LEU A 87 14.63 8.54 -3.73
C LEU A 87 14.14 7.33 -2.91
N PHE A 88 13.09 6.63 -3.35
CA PHE A 88 12.43 5.60 -2.53
C PHE A 88 12.46 4.18 -3.12
N GLN A 89 12.96 3.99 -4.35
CA GLN A 89 12.99 2.67 -4.99
C GLN A 89 13.72 1.62 -4.14
N ASP A 90 14.84 1.98 -3.50
CA ASP A 90 15.67 1.06 -2.74
C ASP A 90 15.01 0.66 -1.42
N GLU A 91 14.45 1.63 -0.70
CA GLU A 91 13.71 1.40 0.54
C GLU A 91 12.44 0.58 0.30
N MET A 92 11.70 0.88 -0.76
CA MET A 92 10.49 0.12 -1.13
C MET A 92 10.86 -1.33 -1.41
N MET A 93 11.91 -1.58 -2.20
CA MET A 93 12.37 -2.94 -2.49
C MET A 93 12.89 -3.66 -1.25
N TYR A 94 13.58 -2.96 -0.35
CA TYR A 94 14.01 -3.52 0.92
C TYR A 94 12.82 -3.98 1.78
N ILE A 95 11.79 -3.14 1.91
CA ILE A 95 10.58 -3.44 2.69
C ILE A 95 9.86 -4.66 2.11
N PHE A 96 9.56 -4.66 0.80
CA PHE A 96 8.80 -5.76 0.18
C PHE A 96 9.57 -7.09 0.16
N LYS A 97 10.91 -7.07 0.18
CA LYS A 97 11.73 -8.29 0.27
C LYS A 97 11.82 -8.87 1.69
N ARG A 98 11.67 -8.03 2.72
CA ARG A 98 11.96 -8.42 4.12
C ARG A 98 10.75 -8.46 5.03
N THR A 99 9.61 -7.95 4.57
CA THR A 99 8.37 -7.92 5.35
C THR A 99 7.30 -8.74 4.65
N THR A 100 6.51 -9.45 5.44
CA THR A 100 5.33 -10.18 4.98
C THR A 100 4.12 -9.25 5.08
N LEU A 101 4.04 -8.26 4.18
CA LEU A 101 2.91 -7.32 4.12
C LEU A 101 2.03 -7.65 2.93
N GLY A 102 0.83 -8.19 3.17
CA GLY A 102 -0.12 -8.51 2.10
C GLY A 102 -0.83 -7.27 1.53
N PRO A 103 -1.48 -7.38 0.36
CA PRO A 103 -2.20 -6.26 -0.27
C PRO A 103 -3.30 -5.65 0.62
N GLN A 104 -3.93 -6.46 1.47
CA GLN A 104 -4.94 -5.99 2.43
C GLN A 104 -4.30 -5.11 3.52
N GLU A 105 -3.15 -5.51 4.05
CA GLU A 105 -2.47 -4.78 5.13
C GLU A 105 -1.89 -3.47 4.61
N VAL A 106 -1.20 -3.49 3.47
CA VAL A 106 -0.67 -2.25 2.88
C VAL A 106 -1.79 -1.27 2.56
N CYS A 107 -2.84 -1.72 1.87
CA CYS A 107 -3.93 -0.82 1.47
C CYS A 107 -4.82 -0.38 2.63
N GLY A 108 -4.97 -1.20 3.68
CA GLY A 108 -5.67 -0.79 4.89
C GLY A 108 -4.91 0.27 5.69
N VAL A 109 -3.58 0.24 5.70
CA VAL A 109 -2.77 1.30 6.32
C VAL A 109 -2.88 2.59 5.51
N LEU A 110 -2.78 2.51 4.17
CA LEU A 110 -2.77 3.69 3.30
C LEU A 110 -4.15 4.34 3.13
N MET A 111 -5.22 3.53 3.08
CA MET A 111 -6.58 4.00 2.75
C MET A 111 -7.58 3.85 3.91
N GLY A 112 -7.15 3.27 5.04
CA GLY A 112 -7.96 3.07 6.23
C GLY A 112 -8.88 1.84 6.17
N ASN A 113 -9.70 1.71 7.22
CA ASN A 113 -10.59 0.56 7.44
C ASN A 113 -11.64 0.37 6.32
N GLU A 114 -11.96 1.42 5.57
CA GLU A 114 -12.85 1.37 4.41
C GLU A 114 -12.31 0.48 3.28
N CYS A 115 -10.98 0.32 3.20
CA CYS A 115 -10.37 -0.55 2.21
C CYS A 115 -10.07 -1.95 2.75
N ALA A 116 -9.50 -2.01 3.95
CA ALA A 116 -9.23 -3.28 4.64
C ALA A 116 -9.14 -3.04 6.14
N ARG A 117 -9.85 -3.85 6.91
CA ARG A 117 -9.74 -3.84 8.37
C ARG A 117 -8.51 -4.67 8.75
N ILE A 118 -7.51 -4.00 9.33
CA ILE A 118 -6.26 -4.66 9.72
C ILE A 118 -6.36 -5.06 11.18
N THR A 119 -6.18 -6.35 11.44
CA THR A 119 -5.98 -6.89 12.78
C THR A 119 -4.57 -7.48 12.86
N SER A 120 -3.57 -6.61 13.01
CA SER A 120 -2.19 -7.03 13.21
C SER A 120 -1.82 -6.89 14.69
N PRO A 121 -1.24 -7.92 15.33
CA PRO A 121 -0.72 -7.82 16.70
C PRO A 121 0.39 -6.76 16.86
N LEU A 122 1.01 -6.34 15.76
CA LEU A 122 2.05 -5.30 15.74
C LEU A 122 1.47 -3.88 15.77
N HIS A 123 0.18 -3.72 15.49
CA HIS A 123 -0.51 -2.44 15.62
C HIS A 123 -1.23 -2.39 16.98
N ASN A 124 -1.07 -1.28 17.72
CA ASN A 124 -1.59 -1.08 19.09
C ASN A 124 -0.90 -1.92 20.18
N TRP A 125 0.43 -2.00 20.15
CA TRP A 125 1.22 -2.56 21.24
C TRP A 125 1.31 -1.59 22.42
N THR A 126 1.47 -2.13 23.62
CA THR A 126 1.69 -1.36 24.86
C THR A 126 3.04 -1.70 25.45
N VAL A 127 3.69 -0.71 26.05
CA VAL A 127 4.92 -0.92 26.84
C VAL A 127 4.56 -0.94 28.30
N PRO A 128 4.80 -2.04 29.03
CA PRO A 128 4.64 -2.03 30.46
C PRO A 128 5.68 -1.07 31.06
N LEU A 129 5.18 -0.06 31.77
CA LEU A 129 6.05 0.77 32.58
C LEU A 129 6.48 -0.01 33.81
N MET A 130 7.75 0.15 34.19
CA MET A 130 8.25 -0.37 35.45
C MET A 130 7.49 0.29 36.61
N ALA A 131 7.31 -0.42 37.72
CA ALA A 131 6.54 0.06 38.87
C ALA A 131 7.21 1.21 39.66
N PHE A 132 8.30 1.80 39.13
CA PHE A 132 8.95 2.94 39.77
C PHE A 132 8.07 4.19 39.63
N PRO A 133 7.92 4.98 40.71
CA PRO A 133 7.17 6.22 40.64
C PRO A 133 7.83 7.19 39.66
N LYS A 134 7.00 7.92 38.91
CA LYS A 134 7.47 8.97 38.00
C LYS A 134 8.28 10.01 38.79
N PRO A 135 9.54 10.30 38.42
CA PRO A 135 10.33 11.35 39.06
C PRO A 135 9.64 12.73 38.96
N PRO A 136 9.83 13.63 39.95
CA PRO A 136 9.32 14.99 39.87
C PRO A 136 9.91 15.71 38.66
N VAL A 137 9.09 16.49 37.95
CA VAL A 137 9.53 17.25 36.78
C VAL A 137 10.43 18.39 37.23
N GLN A 138 11.72 18.34 36.88
CA GLN A 138 12.65 19.44 37.12
C GLN A 138 12.56 20.42 35.95
N ARG A 139 12.21 21.68 36.21
CA ARG A 139 12.32 22.74 35.19
C ARG A 139 13.79 23.10 35.04
N VAL A 140 14.35 22.91 33.85
CA VAL A 140 15.63 23.51 33.47
C VAL A 140 15.36 25.00 33.28
N LEU A 141 15.98 25.86 34.08
CA LEU A 141 16.04 27.27 33.73
C LEU A 141 16.97 27.38 32.52
N GLU A 142 16.46 27.87 31.39
CA GLU A 142 17.32 28.28 30.28
C GLU A 142 18.27 29.39 30.76
N PRO A 143 19.58 29.29 30.48
CA PRO A 143 20.52 30.36 30.79
C PRO A 143 20.18 31.62 29.98
N LEU A 144 20.11 32.76 30.67
CA LEU A 144 20.04 34.10 30.08
C LEU A 144 21.29 34.42 29.24
#